data_AF-A0A358MEY7-F1
#
_entry.id   AF-A0A358MEY7-F1
#
_cell.length_a   1.000
_cell.length_b   1.000
_cell.length_c   1.000
_cell.angle_alpha   90.00
_cell.angle_beta   90.00
_cell.angle_gamma   90.00
#
_symmetry.space_group_name_H-M   'P 1'
#
loop_
_entity.id
_entity.type
_entity.pdbx_description
1 polymer ?
#
loop_
_entity_poly.entity_id
_entity_poly.type
_entity_poly.pdbx_seq_one_letter_code
_entity_poly.pdbx_strand_id
1 'polypeptide(L)'
;LASLIPPSAILVIYAIIVEQDVGKLLLAGFIPGAFSAVIYGSLIVGMALIWPKFGPPVRGFTWKQRLVSLPPAFPIFFVVFIIIVFIYNPFGGDAWGTPTEGGALGAFVVFLMALWKKMRWGEFRDALMETAKLSAMIFTIIWGV
;
A
#
# COMPACT_ATOMS: atom_id res chain seq x y z
N LEU A 1 3.91 0.54 14.84
CA LEU A 1 2.56 1.19 14.80
C LEU A 1 2.15 1.63 13.38
N ALA A 2 3.08 1.88 12.44
CA ALA A 2 2.81 1.97 10.99
C ALA A 2 2.32 0.65 10.33
N SER A 3 1.91 -0.33 11.14
CA SER A 3 1.63 -1.72 10.79
C SER A 3 0.19 -1.95 10.31
N LEU A 4 -0.60 -0.90 10.18
CA LEU A 4 -2.04 -0.98 9.85
C LEU A 4 -2.41 -0.30 8.53
N ILE A 5 -1.45 0.34 7.85
CA ILE A 5 -1.68 0.81 6.48
C ILE A 5 -1.45 -0.39 5.54
N PRO A 6 -2.43 -0.83 4.74
CA PRO A 6 -2.25 -1.93 3.79
C PRO A 6 -1.09 -1.58 2.84
N PRO A 7 -0.05 -2.44 2.65
CA PRO A 7 0.08 -3.86 2.98
C PRO A 7 1.05 -4.10 4.17
N SER A 8 0.58 -4.72 5.25
CA SER A 8 1.42 -5.07 6.41
C SER A 8 1.53 -6.59 6.57
N ALA A 9 2.75 -7.10 6.76
CA ALA A 9 3.00 -8.52 6.97
C ALA A 9 2.21 -9.10 8.16
N ILE A 10 1.95 -8.29 9.19
CA ILE A 10 1.19 -8.68 10.38
C ILE A 10 -0.28 -9.00 10.05
N LEU A 11 -0.90 -8.26 9.12
CA LEU A 11 -2.28 -8.53 8.67
C LEU A 11 -2.37 -9.85 7.90
N VAL A 12 -1.34 -10.18 7.12
CA VAL A 12 -1.27 -11.45 6.38
C VAL A 12 -1.10 -12.62 7.36
N ILE A 13 -0.22 -12.49 8.36
CA ILE A 13 -0.05 -13.52 9.40
C ILE A 13 -1.36 -13.74 10.16
N TYR A 14 -2.04 -12.67 10.56
CA TYR A 14 -3.34 -12.76 11.24
C TYR A 14 -4.39 -13.46 10.38
N ALA A 15 -4.47 -13.13 9.08
CA ALA A 15 -5.37 -13.77 8.14
C ALA A 15 -5.17 -15.29 8.08
N ILE A 16 -3.92 -15.75 8.10
CA ILE A 16 -3.60 -17.17 8.06
C ILE A 16 -3.98 -17.87 9.37
N ILE A 17 -3.69 -17.26 10.52
CA ILE A 17 -4.06 -17.83 11.83
C ILE A 17 -5.58 -18.00 11.98
N VAL A 18 -6.37 -17.07 11.44
CA VAL A 18 -7.84 -17.11 11.51
C VAL A 18 -8.45 -17.82 10.29
N GLU A 19 -7.62 -18.38 9.41
CA GLU A 19 -8.02 -19.04 8.14
C GLU A 19 -8.99 -18.19 7.30
N GLN A 20 -8.83 -16.87 7.33
CA GLN A 20 -9.64 -15.93 6.58
C GLN A 20 -8.96 -15.53 5.28
N ASP A 21 -9.78 -15.11 4.32
CA ASP A 21 -9.31 -14.54 3.07
C ASP A 21 -8.47 -13.27 3.36
N VAL A 22 -7.18 -13.34 3.03
CA VAL A 22 -6.19 -12.27 3.20
C VAL A 22 -6.67 -10.98 2.52
N GLY A 23 -7.31 -11.09 1.37
CA GLY A 23 -7.79 -9.95 0.62
C GLY A 23 -9.01 -9.27 1.21
N LYS A 24 -9.93 -10.03 1.82
CA LYS A 24 -11.01 -9.44 2.63
C LYS A 24 -10.46 -8.67 3.83
N LEU A 25 -9.42 -9.19 4.49
CA LEU A 25 -8.76 -8.51 5.60
C LEU A 25 -7.96 -7.28 5.17
N LEU A 26 -7.29 -7.33 4.01
CA LEU A 26 -6.60 -6.17 3.43
C LEU A 26 -7.58 -5.06 3.06
N LEU A 27 -8.76 -5.40 2.51
CA LEU A 27 -9.85 -4.44 2.29
C LEU A 27 -10.38 -3.86 3.60
N ALA A 28 -10.63 -4.71 4.60
CA ALA A 28 -11.09 -4.27 5.91
C ALA A 28 -10.08 -3.32 6.57
N GLY A 29 -8.79 -3.51 6.31
CA GLY A 29 -7.69 -2.64 6.75
C GLY A 29 -7.64 -1.26 6.08
N PHE A 30 -8.33 -1.04 4.96
CA PHE A 30 -8.31 0.24 4.26
C PHE A 30 -8.95 1.37 5.06
N ILE A 31 -10.14 1.13 5.65
CA ILE A 31 -10.86 2.12 6.47
C ILE A 31 -10.02 2.58 7.68
N PRO A 32 -9.51 1.67 8.55
CA PRO A 32 -8.66 2.08 9.67
C PRO A 32 -7.32 2.67 9.19
N GLY A 33 -6.79 2.24 8.05
CA GLY A 33 -5.59 2.83 7.43
C GLY A 33 -5.80 4.29 7.03
N ALA A 34 -6.91 4.59 6.34
CA ALA A 34 -7.29 5.94 5.94
C ALA A 34 -7.53 6.84 7.16
N PHE A 35 -8.24 6.33 8.18
CA PHE A 35 -8.44 7.04 9.44
C PHE A 35 -7.10 7.37 10.13
N SER A 36 -6.20 6.40 10.20
CA SER A 36 -4.86 6.60 10.77
C SER A 36 -4.04 7.61 9.97
N ALA A 37 -4.12 7.59 8.64
CA ALA A 37 -3.45 8.55 7.77
C ALA A 37 -3.92 9.99 8.04
N VAL A 38 -5.23 10.19 8.26
CA VAL A 38 -5.79 11.51 8.60
C VAL A 38 -5.32 11.96 9.98
N ILE A 39 -5.32 11.09 10.98
CA ILE A 39 -4.85 11.41 12.33
C ILE A 39 -3.36 11.75 12.34
N TYR A 40 -2.52 10.93 11.70
CA TYR A 40 -1.09 11.22 11.64
C TYR A 40 -0.81 12.49 10.83
N GLY A 41 -1.51 12.69 9.71
CA GLY A 41 -1.39 13.91 8.93
C GLY A 41 -1.75 15.15 9.74
N SER A 42 -2.86 15.13 10.47
CA SER A 42 -3.29 16.26 11.30
C SER A 42 -2.37 16.49 12.50
N LEU A 43 -1.86 15.43 13.13
CA LEU A 43 -0.86 15.53 14.20
C LEU A 43 0.46 16.11 13.71
N ILE A 44 0.98 15.64 12.57
CA ILE A 44 2.24 16.14 11.99
C ILE A 44 2.08 17.61 11.62
N VAL A 45 0.99 17.98 10.94
CA VAL A 45 0.70 19.37 10.57
C VAL A 45 0.50 20.23 11.82
N GLY A 46 -0.24 19.76 12.81
CA GLY A 46 -0.45 20.44 14.08
C GLY A 46 0.84 20.67 14.85
N MET A 47 1.69 19.64 14.98
CA MET A 47 3.00 19.74 15.63
C MET A 47 3.93 20.70 14.87
N ALA A 48 3.92 20.67 13.54
CA ALA A 48 4.72 21.58 12.70
C ALA A 48 4.26 23.04 12.81
N LEU A 49 2.98 23.30 13.04
CA LEU A 49 2.42 24.64 13.24
C LEU A 49 2.61 25.17 14.66
N ILE A 50 2.51 24.31 15.68
CA ILE A 50 2.60 24.69 17.10
C ILE A 50 4.06 24.80 17.56
N TRP A 51 4.94 23.91 17.09
CA TRP A 51 6.36 23.92 17.44
C TRP A 51 7.25 24.22 16.22
N PRO A 52 7.61 25.50 15.99
CA PRO A 52 8.52 25.89 14.91
C PRO A 52 9.96 25.36 15.06
N LYS A 53 10.30 24.70 16.18
CA LYS A 53 11.58 23.99 16.39
C LYS A 53 11.57 22.54 15.87
N PHE A 54 10.41 21.96 15.56
CA PHE A 54 10.28 20.56 15.12
C PHE A 54 10.55 20.37 13.61
N GLY A 55 10.53 21.45 12.83
CA GLY A 55 10.94 21.43 11.43
C GLY A 55 11.23 22.85 10.96
N PRO A 56 12.44 23.16 10.47
CA PRO A 56 12.71 24.48 9.89
C PRO A 56 11.70 24.74 8.77
N PRO A 57 11.04 25.91 8.74
CA PRO A 57 10.06 26.21 7.71
C PRO A 57 10.75 26.20 6.35
N VAL A 58 10.49 25.16 5.55
CA VAL A 58 10.99 25.06 4.18
C VAL A 58 10.15 26.02 3.32
N ARG A 59 10.45 27.32 3.42
CA ARG A 59 9.90 28.36 2.56
C ARG A 59 10.50 28.15 1.17
N GLY A 60 9.67 27.78 0.20
CA GLY A 60 10.12 27.70 -1.20
C GLY A 60 9.31 26.80 -2.13
N PHE A 61 8.46 25.90 -1.60
CA PHE A 61 7.72 25.00 -2.49
C PHE A 61 6.43 25.63 -3.03
N THR A 62 6.42 25.87 -4.34
CA THR A 62 5.21 26.31 -5.06
C THR A 62 4.18 25.17 -5.07
N TRP A 63 2.88 25.46 -5.06
CA TRP A 63 1.82 24.43 -5.17
C TRP A 63 2.03 23.46 -6.35
N LYS A 64 2.63 23.93 -7.45
CA LYS A 64 3.08 23.08 -8.57
C LYS A 64 4.11 22.02 -8.16
N GLN A 65 5.12 22.36 -7.36
CA GLN A 65 6.13 21.39 -6.91
C GLN A 65 5.53 20.33 -5.98
N ARG A 66 4.55 20.70 -5.15
CA ARG A 66 3.81 19.75 -4.29
C ARG A 66 2.98 18.75 -5.11
N LEU A 67 2.35 19.23 -6.18
CA LEU A 67 1.59 18.36 -7.09
C LEU A 67 2.50 17.49 -7.98
N VAL A 68 3.70 17.96 -8.32
CA VAL A 68 4.71 17.18 -9.07
C VAL A 68 5.36 16.08 -8.23
N SER A 69 5.32 16.17 -6.90
CA SER A 69 5.79 15.10 -5.99
C SER A 69 4.75 14.02 -5.67
N LEU A 70 3.49 14.18 -6.08
CA LEU A 70 2.41 13.21 -5.89
C LEU A 70 2.41 11.97 -6.82
N PRO A 71 2.82 12.06 -8.11
CA PRO A 71 2.79 10.96 -9.06
C PRO A 71 3.52 9.68 -8.64
N PRO A 72 4.64 9.71 -7.88
CA PRO A 72 5.28 8.50 -7.37
C PRO A 72 4.39 7.66 -6.45
N ALA A 73 3.43 8.25 -5.74
CA ALA A 73 2.52 7.54 -4.83
C ALA A 73 1.25 7.02 -5.50
N PHE A 74 0.97 7.47 -6.72
CA PHE A 74 -0.22 7.11 -7.49
C PHE A 74 -0.39 5.60 -7.78
N PRO A 75 0.67 4.80 -7.99
CA PRO A 75 0.54 3.37 -8.22
C PRO A 75 -0.17 2.63 -7.07
N ILE A 76 0.00 3.08 -5.83
CA ILE A 76 -0.65 2.47 -4.66
C ILE A 76 -2.17 2.63 -4.74
N PHE A 77 -2.64 3.85 -5.03
CA PHE A 77 -4.06 4.12 -5.20
C PHE A 77 -4.68 3.30 -6.33
N PHE A 78 -3.92 3.10 -7.41
CA PHE A 78 -4.37 2.30 -8.55
C PHE A 78 -4.56 0.82 -8.18
N VAL A 79 -3.61 0.22 -7.45
CA VAL A 79 -3.73 -1.16 -6.95
C VAL A 79 -4.92 -1.31 -6.01
N VAL A 80 -5.08 -0.38 -5.06
CA VAL A 80 -6.22 -0.38 -4.13
C VAL A 80 -7.55 -0.25 -4.87
N PHE A 81 -7.63 0.63 -5.86
CA PHE A 81 -8.82 0.81 -6.68
C PHE A 81 -9.18 -0.47 -7.43
N ILE A 82 -8.21 -1.15 -8.06
CA ILE A 82 -8.45 -2.43 -8.74
C ILE A 82 -9.02 -3.47 -7.77
N ILE A 83 -8.44 -3.60 -6.58
CA ILE A 83 -8.88 -4.58 -5.58
C ILE A 83 -10.32 -4.29 -5.15
N ILE A 84 -10.67 -3.03 -4.87
CA ILE A 84 -12.04 -2.63 -4.50
C ILE A 84 -13.02 -2.94 -5.64
N VAL A 85 -12.66 -2.61 -6.88
CA VAL A 85 -13.51 -2.84 -8.05
C VAL A 85 -13.73 -4.34 -8.30
N PHE A 86 -12.70 -5.17 -8.17
CA PHE A 86 -12.77 -6.62 -8.36
C PHE A 86 -13.71 -7.30 -7.37
N ILE A 87 -13.72 -6.83 -6.12
CA ILE A 87 -14.47 -7.46 -5.03
C ILE A 87 -15.89 -6.92 -4.94
N TYR A 88 -16.07 -5.61 -5.11
CA TYR A 88 -17.36 -4.96 -4.86
C TYR A 88 -18.22 -4.77 -6.11
N ASN A 89 -17.66 -4.99 -7.32
CA ASN A 89 -18.30 -4.77 -8.61
C ASN A 89 -19.28 -3.57 -8.62
N PRO A 90 -18.79 -2.34 -8.81
CA PRO A 90 -19.60 -1.13 -8.72
C PRO A 90 -20.70 -1.02 -9.79
N PHE A 91 -20.76 -1.93 -10.77
CA PHE A 91 -21.74 -1.94 -11.85
C PHE A 91 -22.96 -2.84 -11.59
N GLY A 92 -23.06 -3.46 -10.41
CA GLY A 92 -24.19 -4.31 -10.02
C GLY A 92 -24.11 -5.70 -10.65
N GLY A 93 -23.59 -6.66 -9.88
CA GLY A 93 -23.45 -8.08 -10.26
C GLY A 93 -22.57 -8.82 -9.26
N ASP A 94 -22.29 -10.11 -9.53
CA ASP A 94 -21.33 -10.90 -8.73
C ASP A 94 -19.91 -10.33 -8.81
N ALA A 95 -19.08 -10.64 -7.81
CA ALA A 95 -17.68 -10.22 -7.75
C ALA A 95 -16.93 -10.70 -9.00
N TRP A 96 -16.13 -9.81 -9.61
CA TRP A 96 -15.39 -10.12 -10.84
C TRP A 96 -14.24 -11.10 -10.63
N GLY A 97 -13.79 -11.25 -9.38
CA GLY A 97 -12.74 -12.18 -9.04
C GLY A 97 -12.32 -12.09 -7.58
N THR A 98 -11.31 -12.87 -7.25
CA THR A 98 -10.71 -12.85 -5.93
C THR A 98 -9.81 -11.61 -5.74
N PRO A 99 -9.62 -11.14 -4.51
CA PRO A 99 -8.67 -10.07 -4.20
C PRO A 99 -7.26 -10.34 -4.76
N THR A 100 -6.87 -11.61 -4.79
CA THR A 100 -5.57 -12.09 -5.27
C THR A 100 -5.39 -11.82 -6.76
N GLU A 101 -6.43 -12.02 -7.56
CA GLU A 101 -6.45 -11.71 -9.00
C GLU A 101 -6.36 -10.20 -9.24
N GLY A 102 -7.09 -9.41 -8.44
CA GLY A 102 -6.98 -7.95 -8.45
C GLY A 102 -5.57 -7.46 -8.09
N GLY A 103 -4.93 -8.10 -7.10
CA GLY A 103 -3.53 -7.85 -6.73
C GLY A 103 -2.54 -8.20 -7.84
N ALA A 104 -2.75 -9.32 -8.54
CA ALA A 104 -1.92 -9.72 -9.67
C ALA A 104 -1.99 -8.72 -10.84
N LEU A 105 -3.20 -8.25 -11.17
CA LEU A 105 -3.39 -7.19 -12.16
C LEU A 105 -2.73 -5.87 -11.73
N GLY A 106 -2.87 -5.49 -10.46
CA GLY A 106 -2.19 -4.34 -9.90
C GLY A 106 -0.67 -4.43 -10.04
N ALA A 107 -0.08 -5.57 -9.67
CA ALA A 107 1.35 -5.83 -9.81
C ALA A 107 1.81 -5.78 -11.27
N PHE A 108 1.01 -6.32 -12.20
CA PHE A 108 1.31 -6.28 -13.63
C PHE A 108 1.34 -4.84 -14.17
N VAL A 109 0.38 -4.00 -13.78
CA VAL A 109 0.37 -2.59 -14.19
C VAL A 109 1.53 -1.79 -13.58
N VAL A 110 1.88 -2.06 -12.32
CA VAL A 110 3.07 -1.48 -11.68
C VAL A 110 4.34 -1.89 -12.42
N PHE A 111 4.44 -3.16 -12.84
CA PHE A 111 5.56 -3.66 -13.63
C PHE A 111 5.68 -2.92 -14.98
N LEU A 112 4.56 -2.74 -15.70
CA LEU A 112 4.54 -1.95 -16.94
C LEU A 112 4.97 -0.48 -16.71
N MET A 113 4.51 0.14 -15.63
CA MET A 113 4.95 1.49 -15.25
C MET A 113 6.46 1.54 -14.92
N ALA A 114 6.99 0.53 -14.25
CA ALA A 114 8.41 0.43 -13.93
C ALA A 114 9.26 0.29 -15.21
N LEU A 115 8.81 -0.51 -16.19
CA LEU A 115 9.45 -0.61 -17.50
C LEU A 115 9.44 0.75 -18.23
N TRP A 116 8.32 1.47 -18.19
CA TRP A 116 8.23 2.78 -18.83
C TRP A 116 9.14 3.83 -18.18
N LYS A 117 9.38 3.73 -16.87
CA LYS A 117 10.34 4.55 -16.12
C LYS A 117 11.81 4.11 -16.27
N LYS A 118 12.11 3.15 -17.16
CA LYS A 118 13.46 2.61 -17.41
C LYS A 118 14.10 1.96 -16.18
N MET A 119 13.36 1.08 -15.51
CA MET A 119 13.86 0.26 -14.40
C MET A 119 15.15 -0.50 -14.80
N ARG A 120 16.15 -0.48 -13.93
CA ARG A 120 17.40 -1.20 -14.06
C ARG A 120 17.24 -2.64 -13.59
N TRP A 121 18.07 -3.54 -14.13
CA TRP A 121 18.08 -4.96 -13.74
C TRP A 121 18.31 -5.18 -12.23
N GLY A 122 19.13 -4.33 -11.60
CA GLY A 122 19.34 -4.35 -10.16
C GLY A 122 18.06 -4.10 -9.37
N GLU A 123 17.29 -3.07 -9.74
CA GLU A 123 16.04 -2.70 -9.07
C GLU A 123 14.97 -3.80 -9.20
N PHE A 124 14.93 -4.48 -10.36
CA PHE A 124 14.06 -5.64 -10.55
C PHE A 124 14.43 -6.81 -9.64
N ARG A 125 15.72 -7.14 -9.56
CA ARG A 125 16.22 -8.21 -8.68
C ARG A 125 15.94 -7.88 -7.21
N ASP A 126 16.13 -6.63 -6.81
CA ASP A 126 15.87 -6.18 -5.45
C ASP A 126 14.39 -6.31 -5.10
N ALA A 127 13.48 -5.91 -6.00
CA ALA A 127 12.04 -6.06 -5.82
C ALA A 127 11.61 -7.54 -5.70
N LEU A 128 12.17 -8.42 -6.53
CA LEU A 128 11.92 -9.87 -6.43
C LEU A 128 12.47 -10.44 -5.12
N MET A 129 13.66 -10.03 -4.70
CA MET A 129 14.28 -10.48 -3.46
C MET A 129 13.49 -10.03 -2.24
N GLU A 130 12.98 -8.80 -2.24
CA GLU A 130 12.11 -8.27 -1.19
C GLU A 130 10.79 -9.05 -1.12
N THR A 131 10.18 -9.32 -2.27
CA THR A 131 8.97 -10.15 -2.37
C THR A 131 9.21 -11.59 -1.86
N ALA A 132 10.33 -12.19 -2.23
CA ALA A 132 10.71 -13.53 -1.78
C ALA A 132 10.98 -13.58 -0.27
N LYS A 133 11.65 -12.56 0.30
CA LYS A 133 11.87 -12.44 1.75
C LYS A 133 10.55 -12.35 2.51
N LEU A 134 9.62 -11.51 2.07
CA LEU A 134 8.30 -11.40 2.69
C LEU A 134 7.55 -12.72 2.64
N SER A 135 7.57 -13.39 1.48
CA SER A 135 6.96 -14.72 1.32
C SER A 135 7.59 -15.76 2.25
N ALA A 136 8.92 -15.80 2.33
CA ALA A 136 9.65 -16.72 3.20
C ALA A 136 9.39 -16.47 4.69
N MET A 137 9.32 -15.20 5.11
CA MET A 137 8.92 -14.84 6.47
C MET A 137 7.53 -15.35 6.80
N ILE A 138 6.56 -15.17 5.89
CA ILE A 138 5.19 -15.66 6.07
C ILE A 138 5.20 -17.19 6.21
N PHE A 139 5.80 -17.92 5.26
CA PHE A 139 5.85 -19.39 5.31
C PHE A 139 6.57 -19.94 6.55
N THR A 140 7.64 -19.26 7.00
CA THR A 140 8.37 -19.67 8.21
C THR A 140 7.52 -19.50 9.46
N ILE A 141 6.73 -18.41 9.54
CA ILE A 141 5.79 -18.21 10.65
C ILE A 141 4.69 -19.27 10.63
N ILE A 142 4.15 -19.59 9.45
CA ILE A 142 3.16 -20.66 9.32
C ILE A 142 3.74 -22.00 9.79
N TRP A 143 4.98 -22.31 9.42
CA TRP A 143 5.61 -23.58 9.81
C TRP A 143 6.00 -23.62 11.29
N GLY A 144 6.23 -22.45 11.91
CA GLY A 144 6.57 -22.33 13.33
C GLY A 144 5.37 -22.33 14.28
N VAL A 145 4.14 -22.21 13.76
CA VAL A 145 2.87 -22.34 14.50
C VAL A 145 2.34 -23.75 14.33
#